data_AF-A0A1G5S672-F1
#
_entry.id   AF-A0A1G5S672-F1
#
_cell.length_a   1.000
_cell.length_b   1.000
_cell.length_c   1.000
_cell.angle_alpha   90.00
_cell.angle_beta   90.00
_cell.angle_gamma   90.00
#
_symmetry.space_group_name_H-M   'P 1'
#
loop_
_entity.id
_entity.type
_entity.pdbx_description
1 polymer ?
#
loop_
_entity_poly.entity_id
_entity_poly.type
_entity_poly.pdbx_seq_one_letter_code
_entity_poly.pdbx_strand_id
1 'polypeptide(L)'
;MDRLLWLQLIGIAAFNKVDYLMTLEALERGYKEANPLLASMVGTFQFPLVKLLLVPLLLIFMWQMRHRIGKSLVTLTWVPFTAYSMVVLYHRSILF
;
A
#
# COMPACT_ATOMS: atom_id res chain seq x y z
N MET A 1 -16.68 7.90 -13.17
CA MET A 1 -15.72 6.84 -12.80
C MET A 1 -14.45 7.42 -12.19
N ASP A 2 -13.96 8.53 -12.72
CA ASP A 2 -12.74 9.20 -12.25
C ASP A 2 -12.74 9.53 -10.76
N ARG A 3 -13.88 9.97 -10.19
CA ARG A 3 -14.00 10.22 -8.74
C ARG A 3 -13.78 8.95 -7.91
N LEU A 4 -14.32 7.81 -8.33
CA LEU A 4 -14.16 6.54 -7.61
C LEU A 4 -12.72 6.05 -7.70
N LEU A 5 -12.12 6.10 -8.89
CA LEU A 5 -10.70 5.78 -9.07
C LEU A 5 -9.82 6.66 -8.19
N TRP A 6 -10.07 7.97 -8.16
CA TRP A 6 -9.31 8.90 -7.34
C TRP A 6 -9.40 8.58 -5.85
N LEU A 7 -10.61 8.28 -5.35
CA LEU A 7 -10.82 7.83 -3.97
C LEU A 7 -10.08 6.52 -3.67
N GLN A 8 -10.08 5.57 -4.60
CA GLN A 8 -9.35 4.31 -4.44
C GLN A 8 -7.84 4.54 -4.40
N LEU A 9 -7.29 5.35 -5.31
CA LEU A 9 -5.85 5.63 -5.34
C LEU A 9 -5.39 6.34 -4.06
N ILE A 10 -6.15 7.33 -3.57
CA ILE A 10 -5.85 8.00 -2.30
C ILE A 10 -6.00 7.05 -1.12
N GLY A 11 -7.04 6.21 -1.11
CA GLY A 11 -7.21 5.20 -0.08
C GLY A 11 -6.04 4.21 -0.06
N ILE A 12 -5.59 3.71 -1.22
CA ILE A 12 -4.42 2.83 -1.32
C ILE A 12 -3.17 3.56 -0.80
N ALA A 13 -2.95 4.82 -1.19
CA ALA A 13 -1.80 5.59 -0.69
C ALA A 13 -1.85 5.77 0.83
N ALA A 14 -3.02 6.08 1.39
CA ALA A 14 -3.21 6.25 2.82
C ALA A 14 -2.99 4.93 3.57
N PHE A 15 -3.60 3.83 3.10
CA PHE A 15 -3.43 2.52 3.73
C PHE A 15 -2.01 1.99 3.60
N ASN A 16 -1.32 2.21 2.48
CA ASN A 16 0.09 1.85 2.35
C ASN A 16 0.98 2.63 3.33
N LYS A 17 0.70 3.92 3.56
CA LYS A 17 1.40 4.71 4.59
C LYS A 17 1.13 4.18 6.00
N VAL A 18 -0.12 3.84 6.32
CA VAL A 18 -0.49 3.27 7.62
C VAL A 18 0.15 1.90 7.81
N ASP A 19 0.13 1.05 6.78
CA ASP A 19 0.82 -0.24 6.76
C ASP A 19 2.31 -0.09 7.05
N TYR A 20 2.99 0.86 6.42
CA TYR A 20 4.40 1.16 6.71
C TYR A 20 4.63 1.50 8.20
N LEU A 21 3.82 2.40 8.77
CA LEU A 21 3.95 2.79 10.18
C LEU A 21 3.68 1.62 11.13
N MET A 22 2.64 0.83 10.86
CA MET A 22 2.32 -0.37 11.65
C MET A 22 3.39 -1.45 11.52
N THR A 23 4.04 -1.57 10.35
CA THR A 23 5.15 -2.50 10.19
C THR A 23 6.32 -2.07 11.06
N LEU A 24 6.67 -0.78 11.10
CA LEU A 24 7.74 -0.29 11.98
C LEU A 24 7.45 -0.59 13.45
N GLU A 25 6.23 -0.31 13.90
CA GLU A 25 5.81 -0.62 15.27
C GLU A 25 5.87 -2.13 15.56
N ALA A 26 5.43 -2.98 14.61
CA ALA A 26 5.52 -4.42 14.75
C ALA A 26 6.98 -4.90 14.85
N LEU A 27 7.88 -4.34 14.02
CA LEU A 27 9.31 -4.63 14.06
C LEU A 27 9.93 -4.22 15.40
N GLU A 28 9.56 -3.06 15.96
CA GLU A 28 9.99 -2.61 17.29
C GLU A 28 9.54 -3.56 18.41
N ARG A 29 8.36 -4.19 18.25
CA ARG A 29 7.84 -5.21 19.17
C ARG A 29 8.44 -6.61 18.95
N GLY A 30 9.36 -6.79 17.99
CA GLY A 30 10.05 -8.05 17.72
C GLY A 30 9.35 -8.98 16.71
N TYR A 31 8.29 -8.51 16.05
CA TYR A 31 7.69 -9.23 14.92
C TYR A 31 8.60 -9.13 13.68
N LYS A 32 8.24 -9.90 12.64
CA LYS A 32 8.94 -9.91 11.35
C LYS A 32 7.99 -9.48 10.24
N GLU A 33 8.53 -8.79 9.24
CA GLU A 33 7.80 -8.46 8.01
C GLU A 33 7.34 -9.76 7.32
N ALA A 34 6.04 -9.87 7.08
CA ALA A 34 5.44 -11.07 6.52
C ALA A 34 5.67 -11.19 5.00
N ASN A 35 5.90 -10.07 4.32
CA ASN A 35 6.21 -10.09 2.89
C ASN A 35 7.68 -10.50 2.68
N PRO A 36 7.99 -11.68 2.11
CA PRO A 36 9.36 -12.17 1.98
C PRO A 36 10.24 -11.28 1.10
N LEU A 37 9.66 -10.58 0.11
CA LEU A 37 10.40 -9.64 -0.72
C LEU A 37 10.84 -8.43 0.10
N LEU A 38 9.92 -7.86 0.88
CA LEU A 38 10.21 -6.69 1.72
C LEU A 38 11.01 -7.06 2.97
N ALA A 39 10.89 -8.28 3.47
CA ALA A 39 11.62 -8.78 4.63
C ALA A 39 13.15 -8.65 4.43
N SER A 40 13.63 -8.86 3.21
CA SER A 40 15.06 -8.68 2.86
C SER A 40 15.53 -7.23 2.91
N MET A 41 14.60 -6.27 2.85
CA MET A 41 14.88 -4.84 2.83
C MET A 41 14.71 -4.19 4.21
N VAL A 42 14.12 -4.89 5.18
CA VAL A 42 13.91 -4.39 6.55
C VAL A 42 15.24 -3.93 7.15
N GLY A 43 15.23 -2.75 7.79
CA GLY A 43 16.42 -2.14 8.37
C GLY A 43 17.33 -1.42 7.37
N THR A 44 16.99 -1.43 6.07
CA THR A 44 17.72 -0.68 5.04
C THR A 44 16.91 0.52 4.54
N PHE A 45 17.57 1.45 3.87
CA PHE A 45 16.91 2.61 3.23
C PHE A 45 15.94 2.19 2.09
N GLN A 46 16.04 0.95 1.58
CA GLN A 46 15.20 0.46 0.49
C GLN A 46 13.75 0.23 0.96
N PHE A 47 13.54 -0.18 2.21
CA PHE A 47 12.21 -0.45 2.75
C PHE A 47 11.28 0.77 2.72
N PRO A 48 11.66 1.95 3.27
CA PRO A 48 10.86 3.16 3.13
C PRO A 48 10.77 3.66 1.69
N LEU A 49 11.81 3.50 0.86
CA LEU A 49 11.74 3.88 -0.56
C LEU A 49 10.67 3.11 -1.31
N VAL A 50 10.55 1.80 -1.09
CA VAL A 50 9.54 1.00 -1.77
C VAL A 50 8.13 1.38 -1.32
N LYS A 51 7.86 1.43 0.00
CA LYS A 51 6.51 1.77 0.48
C LYS A 51 6.17 3.24 0.22
N LEU A 52 7.04 4.19 0.58
CA LEU A 52 6.68 5.62 0.57
C LEU A 52 6.99 6.36 -0.73
N LEU A 53 7.80 5.82 -1.64
CA LEU A 53 8.10 6.47 -2.92
C LEU A 53 7.59 5.66 -4.11
N LEU A 54 7.97 4.38 -4.21
CA LEU A 54 7.61 3.56 -5.37
C LEU A 54 6.10 3.36 -5.48
N VAL A 55 5.41 3.01 -4.39
CA VAL A 55 3.94 2.82 -4.42
C VAL A 55 3.21 4.12 -4.82
N PRO A 56 3.46 5.30 -4.22
CA PRO A 56 2.85 6.55 -4.69
C PRO A 56 3.15 6.88 -6.16
N LEU A 57 4.37 6.63 -6.64
CA LEU A 57 4.72 6.85 -8.05
C LEU A 57 3.90 5.93 -8.98
N LEU A 58 3.71 4.66 -8.61
CA LEU A 58 2.86 3.74 -9.36
C LEU A 58 1.39 4.22 -9.37
N LEU A 59 0.87 4.74 -8.26
CA LEU A 59 -0.49 5.27 -8.19
C LEU A 59 -0.66 6.53 -9.07
N ILE A 60 0.33 7.42 -9.10
CA ILE A 60 0.35 8.59 -10.00
C ILE A 60 0.38 8.12 -11.45
N PHE A 61 1.21 7.13 -11.78
CA PHE A 61 1.29 6.55 -13.12
C PHE A 61 -0.05 5.94 -13.55
N MET A 62 -0.71 5.18 -12.67
CA MET A 62 -2.06 4.67 -12.93
C MET A 62 -3.06 5.78 -13.19
N TRP A 63 -3.02 6.88 -12.42
CA TRP A 63 -3.85 8.05 -12.66
C TRP A 63 -3.61 8.68 -14.02
N GLN A 64 -2.35 8.79 -14.46
CA GLN A 64 -2.00 9.31 -15.79
C GLN A 64 -2.50 8.39 -16.91
N MET A 65 -2.44 7.07 -16.71
CA MET A 65 -2.91 6.07 -17.68
C MET A 65 -4.42 5.83 -17.68
N ARG A 66 -5.19 6.48 -16.79
CA ARG A 66 -6.64 6.22 -16.61
C ARG A 66 -7.46 6.29 -17.90
N HIS A 67 -7.08 7.21 -18.81
CA HIS A 67 -7.78 7.39 -20.09
C HIS A 67 -7.43 6.32 -21.13
N ARG A 68 -6.26 5.67 -21.01
CA ARG A 68 -5.85 4.59 -21.90
C ARG A 68 -6.43 3.24 -21.49
N ILE A 69 -6.51 2.98 -20.19
CA ILE A 69 -6.99 1.70 -19.65
C ILE A 69 -8.52 1.71 -19.48
N GLY A 70 -9.10 2.89 -19.21
CA GLY A 70 -10.53 3.05 -19.04
C GLY A 70 -11.06 2.33 -17.79
N LYS A 71 -12.25 1.73 -17.92
CA LYS A 71 -13.01 1.18 -16.79
C LYS A 71 -12.31 0.01 -16.08
N SER A 72 -11.49 -0.75 -16.81
CA SER A 72 -10.73 -1.88 -16.27
C SER A 72 -9.77 -1.47 -15.16
N LEU A 73 -9.29 -0.21 -15.16
CA LEU A 73 -8.40 0.29 -14.13
C LEU A 73 -9.07 0.32 -12.76
N VAL A 74 -10.36 0.69 -12.70
CA VAL A 74 -11.14 0.74 -11.45
C VAL A 74 -11.31 -0.65 -10.86
N THR A 75 -11.53 -1.66 -11.70
CA THR A 75 -11.62 -3.06 -11.26
C THR A 75 -10.26 -3.56 -10.76
N LEU A 76 -9.18 -3.17 -11.43
CA LEU A 76 -7.83 -3.54 -11.01
C LEU A 76 -7.44 -2.91 -9.67
N THR A 77 -7.80 -1.63 -9.43
CA THR A 77 -7.49 -0.92 -8.18
C THR A 77 -8.27 -1.41 -6.97
N TRP A 78 -9.38 -2.13 -7.16
CA TRP A 78 -10.08 -2.78 -6.05
C TRP A 78 -9.21 -3.81 -5.33
N VAL A 79 -8.39 -4.58 -6.06
CA VAL A 79 -7.52 -5.61 -5.49
C VAL A 79 -6.51 -5.04 -4.48
N PRO A 80 -5.66 -4.04 -4.82
CA PRO A 80 -4.76 -3.46 -3.84
C PRO A 80 -5.52 -2.68 -2.76
N PHE A 81 -6.65 -2.04 -3.07
CA PHE A 81 -7.44 -1.31 -2.07
C PHE A 81 -7.94 -2.24 -0.95
N THR A 82 -8.52 -3.38 -1.32
CA THR A 82 -9.01 -4.37 -0.33
C THR A 82 -7.84 -5.04 0.39
N ALA A 83 -6.78 -5.41 -0.32
CA ALA A 83 -5.60 -6.01 0.29
C ALA A 83 -4.98 -5.11 1.36
N TYR A 84 -4.71 -3.84 1.04
CA TYR A 84 -4.16 -2.90 2.03
C TYR A 84 -5.12 -2.64 3.19
N SER A 85 -6.43 -2.57 2.92
CA SER A 85 -7.45 -2.45 3.98
C SER A 85 -7.39 -3.64 4.94
N MET A 86 -7.30 -4.86 4.42
CA MET A 86 -7.18 -6.09 5.23
C MET A 86 -5.89 -6.11 6.06
N VAL A 87 -4.76 -5.71 5.47
CA VAL A 87 -3.48 -5.68 6.18
C VAL A 87 -3.48 -4.67 7.33
N VAL A 88 -4.06 -3.49 7.12
CA VAL A 88 -4.22 -2.48 8.18
C VAL A 88 -5.12 -3.00 9.31
N LEU A 89 -6.24 -3.66 8.97
CA LEU A 89 -7.13 -4.25 9.97
C LEU A 89 -6.45 -5.40 10.74
N TYR A 90 -5.68 -6.23 10.05
CA TYR A 90 -4.92 -7.33 10.66
C TYR A 90 -3.86 -6.81 11.64
N HIS A 91 -3.05 -5.83 11.22
CA HIS A 91 -2.07 -5.21 12.13
C HIS A 91 -2.75 -4.58 13.34
N ARG A 92 -3.88 -3.90 13.12
CA ARG A 92 -4.66 -3.33 14.22
C ARG A 92 -5.15 -4.38 15.21
N SER A 93 -5.54 -5.57 14.76
CA SER A 93 -5.98 -6.67 15.64
C SER A 93 -4.86 -7.38 16.40
N ILE A 94 -3.59 -7.19 16.00
CA ILE A 94 -2.43 -7.82 16.66
C ILE A 94 -1.69 -6.83 17.56
N LEU A 95 -1.64 -5.56 17.16
CA LEU A 95 -0.93 -4.51 17.89
C LEU A 95 -1.78 -3.90 19.03
N PHE A 96 -3.09 -4.11 19.04
CA PHE A 96 -4.04 -3.74 20.10
C PHE A 96 -4.80 -4.96 20.59
#